data_AF-A0A7J9Y2U1-F1
#
_entry.id   AF-A0A7J9Y2U1-F1
#
_cell.length_a   1.000
_cell.length_b   1.000
_cell.length_c   1.000
_cell.angle_alpha   90.00
_cell.angle_beta   90.00
_cell.angle_gamma   90.00
#
_symmetry.space_group_name_H-M   'P 1'
#
loop_
_entity.id
_entity.type
_entity.pdbx_description
1 polymer ?
#
loop_
_entity_poly.entity_id
_entity_poly.type
_entity_poly.pdbx_seq_one_letter_code
_entity_poly.pdbx_strand_id
1 'polypeptide(L)'
;MTNQSVEARPGQAGMRWWELRDPSDPVLHQEGTYAPDDGVHRWMGSAAIDESGNIAVGYSVSNGSDVYPGIRYAGRLASDPRGELSQGEATLIDGSGSQLGPSNRWGDYTSLNVDPADDCTFWYVNQYYETSSSRGWQTRMGAFRFPGCR
;
A
#
# COMPACT_ATOMS: atom_id res chain seq x y z
N MET A 1 -11.85 3.01 -5.32
CA MET A 1 -10.84 1.93 -5.15
C MET A 1 -11.15 1.17 -3.87
N THR A 2 -10.91 -0.15 -3.85
CA THR A 2 -10.90 -0.93 -2.61
C THR A 2 -9.75 -1.93 -2.63
N ASN A 3 -9.35 -2.43 -1.46
CA ASN A 3 -8.21 -3.34 -1.31
C ASN A 3 -8.40 -4.30 -0.13
N GLN A 4 -7.66 -5.40 -0.12
CA GLN A 4 -7.69 -6.41 0.94
C GLN A 4 -6.34 -7.12 1.03
N SER A 5 -5.90 -7.41 2.26
CA SER A 5 -4.78 -8.34 2.47
C SER A 5 -5.25 -9.77 2.22
N VAL A 6 -4.53 -10.51 1.38
CA VAL A 6 -4.85 -11.88 1.00
C VAL A 6 -3.64 -12.78 1.20
N GLU A 7 -3.87 -14.08 1.38
CA GLU A 7 -2.80 -15.06 1.17
C GLU A 7 -2.57 -15.19 -0.33
N ALA A 8 -1.51 -14.55 -0.83
CA ALA A 8 -1.21 -14.51 -2.26
C ALA A 8 -0.53 -15.80 -2.75
N ARG A 9 0.20 -16.47 -1.84
CA ARG A 9 0.87 -17.76 -1.99
C ARG A 9 0.92 -18.43 -0.61
N PRO A 10 1.13 -19.76 -0.51
CA PRO A 10 1.17 -20.45 0.78
C PRO A 10 2.09 -19.75 1.79
N GLY A 11 1.50 -19.21 2.86
CA GLY A 11 2.21 -18.51 3.93
C GLY A 11 2.67 -17.08 3.61
N GLN A 12 2.36 -16.51 2.45
CA GLN A 12 2.75 -15.13 2.09
C GLN A 12 1.55 -14.21 1.92
N ALA A 13 1.44 -13.21 2.81
CA ALA A 13 0.48 -12.11 2.65
C ALA A 13 0.86 -11.20 1.48
N GLY A 14 -0.13 -10.89 0.64
CA GLY A 14 -0.03 -9.93 -0.46
C GLY A 14 -1.20 -8.94 -0.46
N MET A 15 -1.12 -7.95 -1.33
CA MET A 15 -2.14 -6.90 -1.43
C MET A 15 -3.03 -7.08 -2.66
N ARG A 16 -4.29 -7.45 -2.45
CA ARG A 16 -5.33 -7.45 -3.49
C ARG A 16 -5.94 -6.07 -3.61
N TRP A 17 -6.16 -5.61 -4.83
CA TRP A 17 -6.80 -4.32 -5.11
C TRP A 17 -7.82 -4.43 -6.25
N TRP A 18 -8.82 -3.57 -6.20
CA TRP A 18 -9.90 -3.49 -7.17
C TRP A 18 -10.18 -2.04 -7.56
N GLU A 19 -10.27 -1.81 -8.86
CA GLU A 19 -10.88 -0.62 -9.43
C GLU A 19 -12.35 -0.91 -9.74
N LEU A 20 -13.23 -0.29 -8.97
CA LEU A 20 -14.66 -0.29 -9.23
C LEU A 20 -15.02 1.03 -9.92
N ARG A 21 -15.86 0.96 -10.95
CA ARG A 21 -16.42 2.12 -11.67
C ARG A 21 -17.93 2.14 -11.51
N ASP A 22 -18.53 3.29 -11.83
CA ASP A 22 -19.97 3.55 -11.68
C ASP A 22 -20.43 3.42 -10.21
N PRO A 23 -20.35 4.50 -9.41
CA PRO A 23 -20.75 4.45 -8.00
C PRO A 23 -22.25 4.12 -7.79
N SER A 24 -23.09 4.31 -8.79
CA SER A 24 -24.53 3.98 -8.74
C SER A 24 -24.83 2.52 -9.03
N ASP A 25 -24.05 1.89 -9.92
CA ASP A 25 -24.11 0.47 -10.25
C ASP A 25 -22.69 -0.11 -10.35
N PRO A 26 -22.04 -0.42 -9.21
CA PRO A 26 -20.62 -0.73 -9.19
C PRO A 26 -20.22 -1.90 -10.09
N VAL A 27 -19.40 -1.61 -11.09
CA VAL A 27 -18.80 -2.61 -11.98
C VAL A 27 -17.31 -2.76 -11.71
N LEU A 28 -16.84 -4.01 -11.72
CA LEU A 28 -15.41 -4.30 -11.66
C LEU A 28 -14.74 -3.91 -12.97
N HIS A 29 -13.83 -2.94 -12.93
CA HIS A 29 -13.05 -2.52 -14.10
C HIS A 29 -11.77 -3.35 -14.27
N GLN A 30 -11.03 -3.52 -13.17
CA GLN A 30 -9.83 -4.34 -13.09
C GLN A 30 -9.48 -4.66 -11.65
N GLU A 31 -8.66 -5.69 -11.47
CA GLU A 31 -8.17 -6.14 -10.19
C GLU A 31 -6.80 -6.80 -10.34
N GLY A 32 -6.02 -6.81 -9.27
CA GLY A 32 -4.69 -7.40 -9.25
C GLY A 32 -4.25 -7.75 -7.84
N THR A 33 -3.30 -8.67 -7.72
CA THR A 33 -2.66 -9.01 -6.45
C THR A 33 -1.18 -8.68 -6.54
N TYR A 34 -0.71 -7.79 -5.67
CA TYR A 34 0.70 -7.46 -5.59
C TYR A 34 1.39 -8.30 -4.51
N ALA A 35 2.21 -9.24 -4.95
CA ALA A 35 3.01 -10.13 -4.11
C ALA A 35 4.25 -10.64 -4.88
N PRO A 36 5.29 -9.79 -5.03
CA PRO A 36 6.61 -10.22 -5.47
C PRO A 36 7.11 -11.46 -4.70
N ASP A 37 7.87 -12.31 -5.38
CA ASP A 37 8.47 -13.53 -4.81
C ASP A 37 9.78 -13.20 -4.08
N ASP A 38 9.70 -12.29 -3.11
CA ASP A 38 10.81 -11.76 -2.32
C ASP A 38 10.73 -12.18 -0.83
N GLY A 39 9.74 -13.00 -0.48
CA GLY A 39 9.46 -13.41 0.90
C GLY A 39 8.92 -12.29 1.79
N VAL A 40 8.66 -11.08 1.27
CA VAL A 40 8.15 -9.95 2.04
C VAL A 40 6.62 -10.01 2.06
N HIS A 41 6.06 -9.95 3.27
CA HIS A 41 4.63 -9.85 3.49
C HIS A 41 4.15 -8.42 3.27
N ARG A 42 2.96 -8.28 2.66
CA ARG A 42 2.31 -6.99 2.41
C ARG A 42 0.90 -7.04 2.99
N TRP A 43 0.60 -6.18 3.96
CA TRP A 43 -0.68 -6.21 4.68
C TRP A 43 -1.18 -4.81 5.04
N MET A 44 -2.46 -4.73 5.44
CA MET A 44 -3.16 -3.52 5.91
C MET A 44 -2.94 -2.34 4.96
N GLY A 45 -3.43 -2.49 3.74
CA GLY A 45 -3.20 -1.53 2.67
C GLY A 45 -4.26 -0.45 2.54
N SER A 46 -3.97 0.52 1.67
CA SER A 46 -4.90 1.52 1.19
C SER A 46 -4.61 1.80 -0.28
N ALA A 47 -5.65 2.09 -1.06
CA ALA A 47 -5.53 2.26 -2.51
C ALA A 47 -6.31 3.50 -2.96
N ALA A 48 -5.73 4.26 -3.88
CA ALA A 48 -6.34 5.46 -4.46
C ALA A 48 -6.04 5.55 -5.96
N ILE A 49 -6.81 6.37 -6.67
CA ILE A 49 -6.69 6.63 -8.10
C ILE A 49 -6.70 8.14 -8.33
N ASP A 50 -5.74 8.66 -9.10
CA ASP A 50 -5.67 10.09 -9.47
C ASP A 50 -6.60 10.43 -10.65
N GLU A 51 -6.72 11.71 -10.98
CA GLU A 51 -7.54 12.17 -12.12
C GLU A 51 -7.11 11.57 -13.47
N SER A 52 -5.83 11.24 -13.62
CA SER A 52 -5.27 10.63 -14.83
C SER A 52 -5.54 9.13 -14.90
N GLY A 53 -6.16 8.53 -13.88
CA GLY A 53 -6.45 7.10 -13.80
C GLY A 53 -5.25 6.24 -13.37
N ASN A 54 -4.19 6.85 -12.85
CA ASN A 54 -3.08 6.13 -12.24
C ASN A 54 -3.47 5.66 -10.85
N ILE A 55 -3.07 4.45 -10.50
CA ILE A 55 -3.45 3.81 -9.23
C ILE A 55 -2.20 3.66 -8.39
N ALA A 56 -2.30 4.01 -7.12
CA ALA A 56 -1.33 3.66 -6.10
C ALA A 56 -1.97 2.78 -5.03
N VAL A 57 -1.18 1.84 -4.51
CA VAL A 57 -1.54 0.94 -3.41
C VAL A 57 -0.41 0.96 -2.40
N GLY A 58 -0.68 1.49 -1.22
CA GLY A 58 0.25 1.50 -0.08
C GLY A 58 -0.05 0.37 0.89
N TYR A 59 0.97 -0.16 1.56
CA TYR A 59 0.84 -1.24 2.56
C TYR A 59 2.01 -1.27 3.55
N SER A 60 1.83 -2.03 4.62
CA SER A 60 2.91 -2.38 5.55
C SER A 60 3.74 -3.55 5.00
N VAL A 61 5.03 -3.60 5.35
CA VAL A 61 5.95 -4.68 4.92
C VAL A 61 6.79 -5.26 6.06
N SER A 62 7.12 -6.56 5.96
CA SER A 62 7.99 -7.30 6.89
C SER A 62 8.21 -8.72 6.34
N ASN A 63 9.34 -9.35 6.65
CA ASN A 63 9.58 -10.77 6.35
C ASN A 63 10.03 -11.59 7.57
N GLY A 64 10.13 -10.96 8.74
CA GLY A 64 10.55 -11.64 9.98
C GLY A 64 12.04 -11.94 10.08
N SER A 65 12.86 -11.58 9.08
CA SER A 65 14.32 -11.70 9.11
C SER A 65 15.02 -10.35 9.08
N ASP A 66 14.98 -9.65 7.94
CA ASP A 66 15.79 -8.48 7.61
C ASP A 66 14.96 -7.32 7.05
N VAL A 67 13.68 -7.54 6.73
CA VAL A 67 12.70 -6.50 6.50
C VAL A 67 11.86 -6.33 7.76
N TYR A 68 12.13 -5.24 8.47
CA TYR A 68 11.33 -4.80 9.62
C TYR A 68 10.02 -4.14 9.17
N PRO A 69 8.98 -4.11 10.03
CA PRO A 69 7.76 -3.32 9.83
C PRO A 69 8.02 -1.90 9.30
N GLY A 70 7.79 -1.73 8.00
CA GLY A 70 7.99 -0.49 7.25
C GLY A 70 6.79 -0.16 6.36
N ILE A 71 6.93 0.92 5.59
CA ILE A 71 5.87 1.45 4.73
C ILE A 71 6.36 1.49 3.30
N ARG A 72 5.64 0.81 2.42
CA ARG A 72 5.92 0.78 0.99
C ARG A 72 4.64 0.98 0.18
N TYR A 73 4.82 1.31 -1.08
CA TYR A 73 3.72 1.48 -2.02
C TYR A 73 4.13 1.03 -3.41
N ALA A 74 3.17 0.53 -4.17
CA ALA A 74 3.33 0.17 -5.57
C ALA A 74 2.25 0.86 -6.41
N GLY A 75 2.48 0.97 -7.72
CA GLY A 75 1.61 1.74 -8.58
C GLY A 75 1.50 1.24 -10.01
N ARG A 76 0.50 1.76 -10.71
CA ARG A 76 0.33 1.63 -12.15
C ARG A 76 -0.10 2.95 -12.78
N LEU A 77 0.39 3.20 -13.98
CA LEU A 77 -0.15 4.23 -14.85
C LEU A 77 -1.46 3.75 -15.49
N ALA A 78 -2.31 4.67 -15.92
CA ALA A 78 -3.52 4.31 -16.67
C ALA A 78 -3.22 3.49 -17.93
N SER A 79 -2.08 3.75 -18.58
CA SER A 79 -1.60 3.06 -19.79
C SER A 79 -0.97 1.70 -19.55
N ASP A 80 -0.69 1.32 -18.30
CA ASP A 80 -0.10 0.02 -17.99
C ASP A 80 -1.09 -1.12 -18.26
N PRO A 81 -0.61 -2.34 -18.53
CA PRO A 81 -1.46 -3.53 -18.57
C PRO A 81 -2.42 -3.60 -17.38
N ARG A 82 -3.66 -4.02 -17.63
CA ARG A 82 -4.67 -4.14 -16.58
C ARG A 82 -4.30 -5.23 -15.59
N GLY A 83 -4.61 -4.98 -14.32
CA GLY A 83 -4.40 -5.95 -13.23
C GLY A 83 -2.96 -6.07 -12.72
N GLU A 84 -2.05 -5.23 -13.20
CA GLU A 84 -0.65 -5.20 -12.77
C GLU A 84 -0.28 -3.84 -12.17
N LEU A 85 0.58 -3.84 -11.15
CA LEU A 85 1.24 -2.64 -10.62
C LEU A 85 2.64 -2.50 -11.24
N SER A 86 2.67 -2.11 -12.52
CA SER A 86 3.86 -2.18 -13.37
C SER A 86 4.92 -1.11 -13.08
N GLN A 87 4.63 -0.10 -12.25
CA GLN A 87 5.61 0.91 -11.85
C GLN A 87 6.58 0.41 -10.75
N GLY A 88 6.37 -0.81 -10.24
CA GLY A 88 7.18 -1.38 -9.18
C GLY A 88 6.78 -0.90 -7.78
N GLU A 89 7.64 -1.22 -6.81
CA GLU A 89 7.47 -0.88 -5.39
C GLU A 89 8.52 0.14 -4.96
N ALA A 90 8.08 1.15 -4.21
CA ALA A 90 8.92 2.15 -3.59
C ALA A 90 8.78 2.14 -2.06
N THR A 91 9.87 2.46 -1.39
CA THR A 91 9.92 2.59 0.07
C THR A 91 9.62 4.02 0.49
N LEU A 92 8.61 4.20 1.33
CA LEU A 92 8.38 5.47 2.04
C LEU A 92 9.28 5.56 3.27
N ILE A 93 9.34 4.48 4.05
CA ILE A 93 10.25 4.33 5.19
C ILE A 93 10.48 2.86 5.50
N ASP A 94 11.73 2.47 5.73
CA ASP A 94 12.05 1.17 6.32
C ASP A 94 12.03 1.28 7.84
N GLY A 95 11.47 0.26 8.49
CA GLY A 95 11.61 0.10 9.94
C GLY A 95 13.02 -0.33 10.34
N SER A 96 13.32 -0.20 11.63
CA SER A 96 14.55 -0.73 12.26
C SER A 96 14.26 -1.48 13.57
N GLY A 97 12.98 -1.75 13.84
CA GLY A 97 12.55 -2.55 14.97
C GLY A 97 11.28 -3.33 14.68
N SER A 98 10.90 -4.19 15.61
CA SER A 98 9.69 -5.01 15.53
C SER A 98 8.89 -4.96 16.82
N GLN A 99 7.62 -5.33 16.72
CA GLN A 99 6.82 -5.52 17.90
C GLN A 99 7.26 -6.76 18.70
N LEU A 100 7.55 -6.59 19.98
CA LEU A 100 8.01 -7.68 20.86
C LEU A 100 6.94 -8.18 21.85
N GLY A 101 5.76 -7.56 21.87
CA GLY A 101 4.69 -7.87 22.82
C GLY A 101 3.40 -8.34 22.16
N PRO A 102 2.41 -8.81 22.94
CA PRO A 102 1.14 -9.34 22.45
C PRO A 102 0.15 -8.24 22.00
N SER A 103 0.65 -7.07 21.59
CA SER A 103 -0.21 -5.98 21.17
C SER A 103 -0.85 -6.29 19.81
N ASN A 104 -2.16 -6.47 19.75
CA ASN A 104 -2.81 -6.88 18.49
C ASN A 104 -3.33 -5.69 17.67
N ARG A 105 -2.79 -4.48 17.89
CA ARG A 105 -3.27 -3.25 17.26
C ARG A 105 -2.25 -2.73 16.23
N TRP A 106 -2.62 -2.82 14.96
CA TRP A 106 -1.89 -2.29 13.81
C TRP A 106 -2.89 -1.91 12.70
N GLY A 107 -2.57 -0.91 11.89
CA GLY A 107 -3.35 -0.55 10.70
C GLY A 107 -4.41 0.54 10.87
N ASP A 108 -4.81 0.88 12.11
CA ASP A 108 -5.74 2.00 12.38
C ASP A 108 -5.30 3.36 11.80
N TYR A 109 -4.01 3.49 11.48
CA TYR A 109 -3.39 4.71 10.95
C TYR A 109 -2.85 4.49 9.53
N THR A 110 -3.58 3.74 8.71
CA THR A 110 -3.29 3.56 7.28
C THR A 110 -4.31 4.32 6.43
N SER A 111 -3.85 5.25 5.61
CA SER A 111 -4.72 5.92 4.63
C SER A 111 -3.93 6.49 3.46
N LEU A 112 -4.37 6.19 2.24
CA LEU A 112 -3.85 6.73 1.00
C LEU A 112 -4.96 7.55 0.33
N ASN A 113 -4.73 8.84 0.13
CA ASN A 113 -5.71 9.75 -0.47
C ASN A 113 -5.04 10.61 -1.55
N VAL A 114 -5.84 11.06 -2.51
CA VAL A 114 -5.41 12.04 -3.51
C VAL A 114 -5.74 13.44 -2.98
N ASP A 115 -4.83 14.39 -3.21
CA ASP A 115 -4.98 15.79 -2.85
C ASP A 115 -6.06 16.44 -3.73
N PRO A 116 -7.16 16.95 -3.15
CA PRO A 116 -8.24 17.55 -3.94
C PRO A 116 -7.87 18.91 -4.56
N ALA A 117 -6.70 19.48 -4.23
CA ALA A 117 -6.25 20.73 -4.82
C ALA A 117 -5.67 20.53 -6.24
N ASP A 118 -5.12 19.36 -6.53
CA ASP A 118 -4.51 19.05 -7.84
C ASP A 118 -4.97 17.70 -8.44
N ASP A 119 -5.78 16.93 -7.72
CA ASP A 119 -6.25 15.59 -8.08
C ASP A 119 -5.15 14.59 -8.52
N CYS A 120 -3.88 14.89 -8.22
CA CYS A 120 -2.71 14.16 -8.70
C CYS A 120 -1.75 13.72 -7.59
N THR A 121 -1.63 14.50 -6.52
CA THR A 121 -0.70 14.23 -5.43
C THR A 121 -1.30 13.21 -4.48
N PHE A 122 -0.61 12.09 -4.27
CA PHE A 122 -0.98 11.08 -3.30
C PHE A 122 -0.36 11.41 -1.95
N TRP A 123 -1.20 11.49 -0.91
CA TRP A 123 -0.78 11.55 0.49
C TRP A 123 -0.97 10.19 1.13
N TYR A 124 0.12 9.60 1.62
CA TYR A 124 0.10 8.30 2.28
C TYR A 124 0.57 8.40 3.72
N VAL A 125 -0.22 7.86 4.65
CA VAL A 125 0.16 7.63 6.05
C VAL A 125 0.04 6.15 6.39
N ASN A 126 1.03 5.61 7.11
CA ASN A 126 0.99 4.27 7.70
C ASN A 126 1.93 4.22 8.92
N GLN A 127 2.01 3.05 9.55
CA GLN A 127 2.76 2.73 10.74
C GLN A 127 4.09 2.03 10.40
N TYR A 128 5.11 2.28 11.21
CA TYR A 128 6.40 1.57 11.17
C TYR A 128 6.97 1.45 12.58
N TYR A 129 8.04 0.67 12.75
CA TYR A 129 8.79 0.60 14.01
C TYR A 129 10.21 1.15 13.81
N GLU A 130 10.56 2.21 14.53
CA GLU A 130 11.94 2.74 14.59
C GLU A 130 12.80 2.01 15.63
N THR A 131 12.20 1.44 16.66
CA THR A 131 12.92 0.63 17.65
C THR A 131 11.98 -0.45 18.15
N SER A 132 12.53 -1.64 18.38
CA SER A 132 11.76 -2.76 18.85
C SER A 132 11.13 -2.45 20.21
N SER A 133 9.81 -2.64 20.30
CA SER A 133 9.06 -2.32 21.51
C SER A 133 7.74 -3.10 21.55
N SER A 134 7.04 -3.08 22.68
CA SER A 134 5.77 -3.82 22.81
C SER A 134 4.60 -3.11 22.11
N ARG A 135 4.62 -1.76 22.06
CA ARG A 135 3.53 -0.90 21.55
C ARG A 135 4.01 0.43 20.95
N GLY A 136 5.31 0.59 20.68
CA GLY A 136 5.92 1.87 20.29
C GLY A 136 6.04 2.08 18.79
N TRP A 137 5.06 1.63 18.00
CA TRP A 137 5.02 1.97 16.59
C TRP A 137 4.93 3.50 16.42
N GLN A 138 5.46 3.99 15.31
CA GLN A 138 5.42 5.38 14.88
C GLN A 138 4.54 5.50 13.64
N THR A 139 4.14 6.72 13.30
CA THR A 139 3.49 7.00 12.00
C THR A 139 4.40 7.84 11.13
N ARG A 140 4.31 7.64 9.82
CA ARG A 140 5.00 8.46 8.83
C ARG A 140 4.02 8.82 7.73
N MET A 141 4.05 10.09 7.33
CA MET A 141 3.33 10.60 6.17
C MET A 141 4.33 10.95 5.06
N GLY A 142 3.97 10.68 3.82
CA GLY A 142 4.69 11.14 2.64
C GLY A 142 3.75 11.49 1.49
N ALA A 143 4.28 12.30 0.57
CA ALA A 143 3.59 12.67 -0.66
C ALA A 143 4.37 12.20 -1.88
N PHE A 144 3.66 11.77 -2.92
CA PHE A 144 4.24 11.44 -4.22
C PHE A 144 3.22 11.67 -5.34
N ARG A 145 3.69 11.75 -6.58
CA ARG A 145 2.86 11.96 -7.78
C ARG A 145 3.44 11.15 -8.94
N PHE A 146 2.59 10.59 -9.79
CA PHE A 146 3.05 9.95 -11.02
C PHE A 146 3.48 11.00 -12.06
N PRO A 147 4.54 10.75 -12.84
CA PRO A 147 4.91 11.62 -13.95
C PRO A 147 3.74 11.79 -14.93
N GLY A 148 3.45 13.03 -15.32
CA GLY A 148 2.48 13.32 -16.38
C GLY A 148 1.03 13.55 -15.95
N CYS A 149 0.64 13.26 -14.71
CA CYS A 149 -0.61 13.79 -14.15
C CYS A 149 -0.50 15.32 -14.10
N ARG A 150 -1.54 16.11 -14.40
CA ARG A 150 -1.41 17.58 -14.58
C ARG A 150 -2.51 18.39 -13.92
#